data_AF-A0A6G0YUT1-F1
#
_entry.id   AF-A0A6G0YUT1-F1
#
_cell.length_a   1.000
_cell.length_b   1.000
_cell.length_c   1.000
_cell.angle_alpha   90.00
_cell.angle_beta   90.00
_cell.angle_gamma   90.00
#
_symmetry.space_group_name_H-M   'P 1'
#
loop_
_entity.id
_entity.type
_entity.pdbx_description
1 polymer ?
#
loop_
_entity_poly.entity_id
_entity_poly.type
_entity_poly.pdbx_seq_one_letter_code
_entity_poly.pdbx_strand_id
1 'polypeptide(L)'
;MDWWTTILDLSQWKIALTKQSLKLRSYVVATAVEAMVLISYCANLQFTLQTISGEIENILTSSLNKYSTNRAWQLFWDQFQQHYYCCGSSKNTDWFQTAWVSPINLSSFSLLKKYTQQNGKFIIPAAPISCCLPDSICDTFTDGERPDPQKYFQNSCSSIIANKINSIASTRYLFYAVLVIQIISAVVKYEGYTDNDQNPTSKL
;
A
#
# COMPACT_ATOMS: atom_id res chain seq x y z
N MET A 1 59.42 44.38 2.21
CA MET A 1 57.95 44.35 2.27
C MET A 1 57.49 43.74 0.96
N ASP A 2 57.26 42.43 0.95
CA ASP A 2 56.97 41.66 -0.27
C ASP A 2 55.50 41.79 -0.65
N TRP A 3 55.19 42.74 -1.51
CA TRP A 3 53.85 42.92 -2.07
C TRP A 3 53.40 41.73 -2.92
N TRP A 4 54.34 40.98 -3.49
CA TRP A 4 54.06 39.82 -4.35
C TRP A 4 53.48 38.63 -3.60
N THR A 5 53.92 38.36 -2.36
CA THR A 5 53.38 37.27 -1.53
C THR A 5 51.93 37.57 -1.13
N THR A 6 51.62 38.81 -0.78
CA THR A 6 50.26 39.25 -0.44
C THR A 6 49.29 39.11 -1.62
N ILE A 7 49.74 39.42 -2.84
CA ILE A 7 48.92 39.27 -4.06
C ILE A 7 48.68 37.79 -4.39
N LEU A 8 49.70 36.94 -4.24
CA LEU A 8 49.57 35.49 -4.44
C LEU A 8 48.60 34.86 -3.42
N ASP A 9 48.69 35.23 -2.15
CA ASP A 9 47.78 34.74 -1.10
C ASP A 9 46.33 35.18 -1.33
N LEU A 10 46.11 36.44 -1.72
CA LEU A 10 44.78 36.94 -2.10
C LEU A 10 44.19 36.20 -3.30
N SER A 11 45.02 35.85 -4.28
CA SER A 11 44.59 35.10 -5.47
C SER A 11 44.20 33.66 -5.15
N GLN A 12 44.99 32.97 -4.32
CA GLN A 12 44.71 31.60 -3.87
C GLN A 12 43.46 31.54 -3.00
N TRP A 13 43.26 32.54 -2.12
CA TRP A 13 42.07 32.66 -1.29
C TRP A 13 40.79 32.85 -2.12
N LYS A 14 40.81 33.72 -3.14
CA LYS A 14 39.67 33.88 -4.08
C LYS A 14 39.31 32.60 -4.83
N ILE A 15 40.32 31.82 -5.25
CA ILE A 15 40.10 30.53 -5.92
C ILE A 15 39.51 29.50 -4.95
N ALA A 16 39.96 29.48 -3.70
CA ALA A 16 39.40 28.59 -2.67
C ALA A 16 37.93 28.93 -2.37
N LEU A 17 37.57 30.21 -2.23
CA LEU A 17 36.20 30.67 -2.02
C LEU A 17 35.26 30.35 -3.19
N THR A 18 35.71 30.54 -4.43
CA THR A 18 34.92 30.20 -5.63
C THR A 18 34.67 28.69 -5.73
N LYS A 19 35.68 27.87 -5.43
CA LYS A 19 35.52 26.41 -5.37
C LYS A 19 34.56 25.97 -4.25
N GLN A 20 34.61 26.63 -3.09
CA GLN A 20 33.76 26.32 -1.94
C GLN A 20 32.29 26.74 -2.17
N SER A 21 32.05 27.92 -2.74
CA SER A 21 30.71 28.39 -3.10
C SER A 21 30.08 27.54 -4.21
N LEU A 22 30.86 27.08 -5.20
CA LEU A 22 30.38 26.14 -6.23
C LEU A 22 29.95 24.79 -5.60
N LYS A 23 30.75 24.25 -4.67
CA LYS A 23 30.40 23.03 -3.93
C LYS A 23 29.12 23.18 -3.10
N LEU A 24 28.93 24.33 -2.45
CA LEU A 24 27.72 24.60 -1.68
C LEU A 24 26.49 24.68 -2.59
N ARG A 25 26.56 25.44 -3.70
CA ARG A 25 25.47 25.55 -4.68
C ARG A 25 25.11 24.20 -5.28
N SER A 26 26.10 23.40 -5.67
CA SER A 26 25.88 22.04 -6.19
C SER A 26 25.20 21.15 -5.16
N TYR A 27 25.60 21.22 -3.89
CA TYR A 27 24.96 20.48 -2.81
C TYR A 27 23.50 20.90 -2.59
N VAL A 28 23.21 22.20 -2.50
CA VAL A 28 21.85 22.72 -2.30
C VAL A 28 20.92 22.29 -3.44
N VAL A 29 21.40 22.37 -4.69
CA VAL A 29 20.64 21.92 -5.86
C VAL A 29 20.36 20.42 -5.78
N ALA A 30 21.36 19.60 -5.44
CA ALA A 30 21.18 18.15 -5.30
C ALA A 30 20.15 17.80 -4.22
N THR A 31 20.22 18.42 -3.04
CA THR A 31 19.24 18.21 -1.97
C THR A 31 17.84 18.67 -2.35
N ALA A 32 17.72 19.76 -3.10
CA ALA A 32 16.42 20.25 -3.57
C ALA A 32 15.79 19.26 -4.58
N VAL A 33 16.60 18.70 -5.49
CA VAL A 33 16.12 17.68 -6.45
C VAL A 33 15.66 16.43 -5.73
N GLU A 34 16.45 15.92 -4.77
CA GLU A 34 16.08 14.75 -3.97
C GLU A 34 14.76 14.98 -3.20
N ALA A 35 14.62 16.15 -2.56
CA ALA A 35 13.40 16.51 -1.87
C ALA A 35 12.17 16.58 -2.81
N MET A 36 12.34 17.17 -4.01
CA MET A 36 11.26 17.22 -5.01
C MET A 36 10.82 15.81 -5.45
N VAL A 37 11.77 14.89 -5.66
CA VAL A 37 11.47 13.50 -6.01
C VAL A 37 10.72 12.81 -4.87
N LEU A 38 11.16 12.97 -3.62
CA LEU A 38 10.50 12.39 -2.45
C LEU A 38 9.07 12.92 -2.26
N ILE A 39 8.86 14.23 -2.41
CA ILE A 39 7.53 14.85 -2.30
C ILE A 39 6.62 14.34 -3.41
N SER A 40 7.11 14.29 -4.66
CA SER A 40 6.36 13.78 -5.80
C SER A 40 5.97 12.31 -5.60
N TYR A 41 6.92 11.48 -5.15
CA TYR A 41 6.65 10.08 -4.85
C TYR A 41 5.59 9.92 -3.75
N CYS A 42 5.69 10.69 -2.66
CA CYS A 42 4.70 10.66 -1.58
C CYS A 42 3.31 11.08 -2.07
N ALA A 43 3.20 12.15 -2.85
CA ALA A 43 1.92 12.62 -3.39
C ALA A 43 1.28 11.57 -4.30
N ASN A 44 2.06 10.99 -5.22
CA ASN A 44 1.58 9.91 -6.10
C ASN A 44 1.15 8.68 -5.30
N LEU A 45 1.96 8.24 -4.33
CA LEU A 45 1.63 7.10 -3.48
C LEU A 45 0.34 7.33 -2.69
N GLN A 46 0.15 8.50 -2.07
CA GLN A 46 -1.07 8.83 -1.34
C GLN A 46 -2.29 8.80 -2.26
N PHE A 47 -2.18 9.40 -3.44
CA PHE A 47 -3.25 9.39 -4.43
C PHE A 47 -3.62 7.96 -4.85
N THR A 48 -2.63 7.14 -5.22
CA THR A 48 -2.84 5.75 -5.60
C THR A 48 -3.49 4.93 -4.47
N LEU A 49 -3.02 5.09 -3.22
CA LEU A 49 -3.59 4.36 -2.08
C LEU A 49 -5.03 4.78 -1.78
N GLN A 50 -5.37 6.06 -1.93
CA GLN A 50 -6.75 6.55 -1.78
C GLN A 50 -7.68 5.97 -2.85
N THR A 51 -7.25 5.98 -4.13
CA THR A 51 -8.02 5.38 -5.22
C THR A 51 -8.28 3.91 -4.96
N ILE A 52 -7.22 3.14 -4.66
CA ILE A 52 -7.36 1.69 -4.39
C ILE A 52 -8.26 1.44 -3.19
N SER A 53 -8.10 2.19 -2.09
CA SER A 53 -8.92 2.03 -0.89
C SER A 53 -10.41 2.32 -1.15
N GLY A 54 -10.73 3.24 -2.06
CA GLY A 54 -12.12 3.56 -2.42
C GLY A 54 -12.78 2.51 -3.33
N GLU A 55 -11.99 1.77 -4.10
CA GLU A 55 -12.49 0.81 -5.08
C GLU A 55 -12.42 -0.65 -4.61
N ILE A 56 -11.59 -0.95 -3.60
CA ILE A 56 -11.25 -2.33 -3.25
C ILE A 56 -12.46 -3.19 -2.90
N GLU A 57 -13.41 -2.66 -2.13
CA GLU A 57 -14.61 -3.39 -1.74
C GLU A 57 -15.49 -3.68 -2.97
N ASN A 58 -15.63 -2.70 -3.87
CA ASN A 58 -16.39 -2.89 -5.11
C ASN A 58 -15.75 -3.94 -6.03
N ILE A 59 -14.42 -3.90 -6.18
CA ILE A 59 -13.67 -4.88 -6.98
C ILE A 59 -13.85 -6.28 -6.39
N LEU A 60 -13.64 -6.43 -5.07
CA LEU A 60 -13.81 -7.70 -4.39
C LEU A 60 -15.25 -8.21 -4.51
N THR A 61 -16.24 -7.39 -4.18
CA THR A 61 -17.66 -7.75 -4.28
C THR A 61 -18.05 -8.17 -5.71
N SER A 62 -17.60 -7.42 -6.72
CA SER A 62 -17.83 -7.77 -8.13
C SER A 62 -17.19 -9.11 -8.50
N SER A 63 -15.99 -9.38 -7.98
CA SER A 63 -15.24 -10.59 -8.27
C SER A 63 -15.85 -11.88 -7.70
N LEU A 64 -16.68 -11.79 -6.65
CA LEU A 64 -17.39 -12.95 -6.08
C LEU A 64 -18.22 -13.67 -7.16
N ASN A 65 -18.87 -12.91 -8.06
CA ASN A 65 -19.66 -13.46 -9.16
C ASN A 65 -18.82 -14.17 -10.23
N LYS A 66 -17.49 -13.93 -10.25
CA LYS A 66 -16.56 -14.56 -11.18
C LYS A 66 -15.95 -15.85 -10.62
N TYR A 67 -16.19 -16.14 -9.33
CA TYR A 67 -15.61 -17.30 -8.65
C TYR A 67 -15.92 -18.63 -9.35
N SER A 68 -17.18 -18.86 -9.75
CA SER A 68 -17.62 -20.10 -10.41
C SER A 68 -17.20 -20.23 -11.87
N THR A 69 -16.91 -19.11 -12.53
CA THR A 69 -16.78 -19.04 -13.99
C THR A 69 -15.34 -18.74 -14.45
N ASN A 70 -14.50 -18.22 -13.55
CA ASN A 70 -13.14 -17.83 -13.88
C ASN A 70 -12.14 -18.46 -12.90
N ARG A 71 -11.30 -19.36 -13.42
CA ARG A 71 -10.31 -20.10 -12.63
C ARG A 71 -9.31 -19.20 -11.89
N ALA A 72 -8.91 -18.07 -12.47
CA ALA A 72 -7.99 -17.15 -11.81
C ALA A 72 -8.64 -16.50 -10.58
N TRP A 73 -9.92 -16.11 -10.68
CA TRP A 73 -10.67 -15.57 -9.54
C TRP A 73 -10.94 -16.61 -8.47
N GLN A 74 -11.23 -17.85 -8.86
CA GLN A 74 -11.37 -18.96 -7.92
C GLN A 74 -10.07 -19.16 -7.10
N LEU A 75 -8.93 -19.31 -7.79
CA LEU A 75 -7.63 -19.49 -7.16
C LEU A 75 -7.25 -18.31 -6.26
N PHE A 76 -7.50 -17.08 -6.73
CA PHE A 76 -7.29 -15.88 -5.94
C PHE A 76 -8.07 -15.94 -4.63
N TRP A 77 -9.39 -16.18 -4.69
CA TRP A 77 -10.22 -16.22 -3.49
C TRP A 77 -9.84 -17.35 -2.54
N ASP A 78 -9.58 -18.54 -3.07
CA ASP A 78 -9.18 -19.71 -2.26
C ASP A 78 -7.90 -19.44 -1.49
N GLN A 79 -6.86 -18.94 -2.17
CA GLN A 79 -5.58 -18.63 -1.55
C GLN A 79 -5.69 -17.43 -0.60
N PHE A 80 -6.43 -16.39 -1.00
CA PHE A 80 -6.53 -15.17 -0.23
C PHE A 80 -7.25 -15.38 1.10
N GLN A 81 -8.39 -16.09 1.09
CA GLN A 81 -9.17 -16.39 2.29
C GLN A 81 -8.40 -17.26 3.28
N GLN A 82 -7.74 -18.31 2.78
CA GLN A 82 -6.96 -19.21 3.63
C GLN A 82 -5.71 -18.53 4.20
N HIS A 83 -5.01 -17.73 3.40
CA HIS A 83 -3.79 -17.07 3.85
C HIS A 83 -4.05 -15.96 4.87
N TYR A 84 -5.16 -15.23 4.72
CA TYR A 84 -5.49 -14.07 5.55
C TYR A 84 -6.59 -14.32 6.58
N TYR A 85 -7.11 -15.55 6.69
CA TYR A 85 -8.17 -15.92 7.63
C TYR A 85 -9.36 -14.95 7.55
N CYS A 86 -9.83 -14.70 6.33
CA CYS A 86 -10.93 -13.79 6.03
C CYS A 86 -11.99 -14.50 5.17
N CYS A 87 -13.22 -13.99 5.17
CA CYS A 87 -14.28 -14.53 4.33
C CYS A 87 -15.18 -13.45 3.75
N GLY A 88 -15.50 -13.63 2.46
CA GLY A 88 -16.32 -12.69 1.68
C GLY A 88 -15.62 -11.37 1.42
N SER A 89 -16.32 -10.43 0.77
CA SER A 89 -15.76 -9.12 0.48
C SER A 89 -15.83 -8.23 1.72
N SER A 90 -17.05 -7.93 2.14
CA SER A 90 -17.40 -7.10 3.29
C SER A 90 -17.80 -7.94 4.51
N LYS A 91 -18.39 -9.13 4.30
CA LYS A 91 -18.87 -10.04 5.34
C LYS A 91 -18.79 -11.49 4.85
N ASN A 92 -18.67 -12.44 5.77
CA ASN A 92 -18.71 -13.87 5.45
C ASN A 92 -19.99 -14.31 4.73
N THR A 93 -21.13 -13.66 5.03
CA THR A 93 -22.42 -13.94 4.40
C THR A 93 -22.55 -13.45 2.96
N ASP A 94 -21.57 -12.71 2.42
CA ASP A 94 -21.61 -12.24 1.02
C ASP A 94 -21.73 -13.41 0.04
N TRP A 95 -21.09 -14.54 0.37
CA TRP A 95 -21.19 -15.77 -0.40
C TRP A 95 -22.60 -16.36 -0.41
N PHE A 96 -23.39 -16.14 0.65
CA PHE A 96 -24.74 -16.70 0.78
C PHE A 96 -25.74 -16.02 -0.17
N GLN A 97 -25.33 -14.91 -0.78
CA GLN A 97 -26.11 -14.13 -1.73
C GLN A 97 -25.48 -14.17 -3.14
N THR A 98 -24.37 -14.89 -3.31
CA THR A 98 -23.62 -14.97 -4.56
C THR A 98 -23.85 -16.33 -5.23
N ALA A 99 -24.05 -16.34 -6.54
CA ALA A 99 -24.16 -17.56 -7.33
C ALA A 99 -22.78 -18.17 -7.63
N TRP A 100 -22.06 -18.58 -6.58
CA TRP A 100 -20.66 -19.02 -6.66
C TRP A 100 -20.50 -20.53 -6.89
N VAL A 101 -21.58 -21.31 -6.83
CA VAL A 101 -21.56 -22.76 -7.13
C VAL A 101 -22.09 -23.00 -8.53
N SER A 102 -21.36 -23.78 -9.33
CA SER A 102 -21.84 -24.21 -10.65
C SER A 102 -22.97 -25.24 -10.48
N PRO A 103 -24.16 -25.01 -11.07
CA PRO A 103 -25.27 -25.96 -11.02
C PRO A 103 -24.93 -27.34 -11.62
N ILE A 104 -23.98 -27.37 -12.56
CA ILE A 104 -23.57 -28.59 -13.29
C ILE A 104 -22.87 -29.58 -12.37
N ASN A 105 -22.25 -29.10 -11.29
CA ASN A 105 -21.52 -29.94 -10.35
C ASN A 105 -22.44 -30.56 -9.27
N LEU A 106 -23.74 -30.26 -9.28
CA LEU A 106 -24.70 -30.81 -8.34
C LEU A 106 -25.34 -32.06 -8.92
N SER A 107 -25.16 -33.19 -8.24
CA SER A 107 -25.84 -34.44 -8.55
C SER A 107 -27.29 -34.48 -8.02
N SER A 108 -27.66 -33.58 -7.09
CA SER A 108 -28.96 -33.59 -6.42
C SER A 108 -29.95 -32.60 -7.05
N PHE A 109 -30.97 -33.14 -7.71
CA PHE A 109 -32.04 -32.35 -8.31
C PHE A 109 -32.94 -31.66 -7.26
N SER A 110 -33.09 -32.22 -6.06
CA SER A 110 -33.87 -31.60 -4.97
C SER A 110 -33.21 -30.30 -4.50
N LEU A 111 -31.88 -30.31 -4.31
CA LEU A 111 -31.09 -29.13 -3.96
C LEU A 111 -31.16 -28.08 -5.06
N LEU A 112 -31.01 -28.50 -6.32
CA LEU A 112 -31.13 -27.62 -7.48
C LEU A 112 -32.48 -26.89 -7.46
N LYS A 113 -33.59 -27.62 -7.31
CA LYS A 113 -34.94 -27.03 -7.27
C LYS A 113 -35.15 -26.08 -6.08
N LYS A 114 -34.56 -26.39 -4.92
CA LYS A 114 -34.73 -25.62 -3.68
C LYS A 114 -33.98 -24.27 -3.70
N TYR A 115 -32.79 -24.24 -4.28
CA TYR A 115 -31.88 -23.09 -4.22
C TYR A 115 -31.73 -22.33 -5.55
N THR A 116 -32.37 -22.79 -6.62
CA THR A 116 -32.49 -22.01 -7.86
C THR A 116 -33.53 -20.91 -7.67
N GLN A 117 -33.10 -19.66 -7.81
CA GLN A 117 -33.98 -18.51 -7.77
C GLN A 117 -34.78 -18.35 -9.08
N GLN A 118 -35.82 -17.52 -9.05
CA GLN A 118 -36.67 -17.25 -10.22
C GLN A 118 -35.92 -16.69 -11.44
N ASN A 119 -34.77 -16.02 -11.21
CA ASN A 119 -33.90 -15.50 -12.25
C ASN A 119 -32.90 -16.55 -12.82
N GLY A 120 -33.04 -17.82 -12.43
CA GLY A 120 -32.17 -18.92 -12.84
C GLY A 120 -30.82 -18.97 -12.11
N LYS A 121 -30.53 -18.05 -11.18
CA LYS A 121 -29.30 -18.11 -10.38
C LYS A 121 -29.43 -19.16 -9.29
N PHE A 122 -28.41 -20.00 -9.16
CA PHE A 122 -28.31 -20.98 -8.09
C PHE A 122 -27.53 -20.39 -6.92
N ILE A 123 -28.22 -20.13 -5.80
CA ILE A 123 -27.64 -19.47 -4.62
C ILE A 123 -27.89 -20.34 -3.39
N ILE A 124 -26.81 -20.79 -2.76
CA ILE A 124 -26.86 -21.55 -1.51
C ILE A 124 -26.43 -20.69 -0.33
N PRO A 125 -26.97 -20.94 0.87
CA PRO A 125 -26.60 -20.21 2.08
C PRO A 125 -25.33 -20.81 2.70
N ALA A 126 -24.27 -20.93 1.90
CA ALA A 126 -22.97 -21.45 2.30
C ALA A 126 -21.84 -20.66 1.62
N ALA A 127 -20.65 -20.71 2.21
CA ALA A 127 -19.44 -20.11 1.66
C ALA A 127 -18.48 -21.19 1.14
N PRO A 128 -17.48 -20.82 0.31
CA PRO A 128 -16.41 -21.72 -0.10
C PRO A 128 -15.70 -22.37 1.08
N ILE A 129 -15.16 -23.58 0.87
CA ILE A 129 -14.40 -24.32 1.90
C ILE A 129 -13.17 -23.51 2.36
N SER A 130 -12.61 -22.67 1.48
CA SER A 130 -11.52 -21.74 1.80
C SER A 130 -11.86 -20.70 2.88
N CYS A 131 -13.15 -20.46 3.16
CA CYS A 131 -13.61 -19.64 4.28
C CYS A 131 -13.77 -20.40 5.61
N CYS A 132 -13.69 -21.74 5.60
CA CYS A 132 -14.05 -22.56 6.75
C CYS A 132 -13.01 -22.44 7.88
N LEU A 133 -13.48 -22.38 9.13
CA LEU A 133 -12.60 -22.47 10.28
C LEU A 133 -12.01 -23.88 10.40
N PRO A 134 -10.75 -24.03 10.86
CA PRO A 134 -10.09 -25.33 10.97
C PRO A 134 -10.85 -26.37 11.80
N ASP A 135 -11.54 -25.94 12.87
CA ASP A 135 -12.28 -26.82 13.78
C ASP A 135 -13.76 -26.98 13.39
N SER A 136 -14.18 -26.43 12.24
CA SER A 136 -15.56 -26.46 11.78
C SER A 136 -15.75 -27.45 10.64
N ILE A 137 -16.90 -28.13 10.63
CA ILE A 137 -17.33 -28.98 9.52
C ILE A 137 -18.19 -28.13 8.59
N CYS A 138 -17.59 -27.67 7.48
CA CYS A 138 -18.28 -26.94 6.42
C CYS A 138 -18.66 -27.88 5.27
N ASP A 139 -19.59 -28.79 5.53
CA ASP A 139 -20.18 -29.60 4.47
C ASP A 139 -21.21 -28.76 3.71
N THR A 140 -20.91 -28.50 2.45
CA THR A 140 -21.61 -27.49 1.63
C THR A 140 -23.01 -27.92 1.16
N PHE A 141 -23.45 -29.15 1.45
CA PHE A 141 -24.61 -29.76 0.77
C PHE A 141 -25.50 -30.69 1.61
N THR A 142 -25.51 -30.57 2.95
CA THR A 142 -26.49 -31.33 3.75
C THR A 142 -27.85 -30.63 3.73
N ASP A 143 -28.85 -31.35 3.23
CA ASP A 143 -30.24 -30.88 3.15
C ASP A 143 -30.81 -30.69 4.58
N GLY A 144 -30.87 -29.45 5.06
CA GLY A 144 -31.67 -29.10 6.25
C GLY A 144 -30.96 -28.34 7.37
N GLU A 145 -29.64 -28.13 7.32
CA GLU A 145 -28.98 -27.28 8.32
C GLU A 145 -29.24 -25.80 8.01
N ARG A 146 -29.65 -25.04 9.03
CA ARG A 146 -29.71 -23.57 8.90
C ARG A 146 -28.31 -23.06 8.61
N PRO A 147 -28.15 -22.02 7.77
CA PRO A 147 -26.85 -21.39 7.61
C PRO A 147 -26.30 -21.01 8.97
N ASP A 148 -25.10 -21.48 9.26
CA ASP A 148 -24.35 -21.12 10.45
C ASP A 148 -23.14 -20.29 10.02
N PRO A 149 -23.24 -18.94 10.06
CA PRO A 149 -22.13 -18.06 9.73
C PRO A 149 -20.92 -18.23 10.67
N GLN A 150 -21.10 -18.83 11.85
CA GLN A 150 -20.03 -18.97 12.84
C GLN A 150 -18.97 -20.00 12.43
N LYS A 151 -19.30 -20.91 11.52
CA LYS A 151 -18.36 -21.90 10.95
C LYS A 151 -17.28 -21.30 10.04
N TYR A 152 -17.40 -20.01 9.67
CA TYR A 152 -16.52 -19.33 8.72
C TYR A 152 -15.69 -18.24 9.39
N PHE A 153 -14.59 -17.82 8.75
CA PHE A 153 -13.84 -16.65 9.20
C PHE A 153 -14.74 -15.41 9.29
N GLN A 154 -14.67 -14.71 10.42
CA GLN A 154 -15.52 -13.53 10.67
C GLN A 154 -14.94 -12.24 10.07
N ASN A 155 -13.63 -12.22 9.79
CA ASN A 155 -12.96 -11.04 9.23
C ASN A 155 -13.36 -10.82 7.77
N SER A 156 -13.62 -9.58 7.38
CA SER A 156 -13.86 -9.25 5.98
C SER A 156 -12.54 -9.16 5.22
N CYS A 157 -12.50 -9.69 4.00
CA CYS A 157 -11.29 -9.62 3.21
C CYS A 157 -10.95 -8.19 2.75
N SER A 158 -11.95 -7.32 2.59
CA SER A 158 -11.74 -5.89 2.31
C SER A 158 -11.01 -5.18 3.45
N SER A 159 -11.34 -5.51 4.71
CA SER A 159 -10.68 -4.90 5.88
C SER A 159 -9.20 -5.28 5.98
N ILE A 160 -8.83 -6.51 5.60
CA ILE A 160 -7.43 -6.94 5.57
C ILE A 160 -6.63 -6.08 4.60
N ILE A 161 -7.16 -5.86 3.39
CA ILE A 161 -6.49 -5.02 2.39
C ILE A 161 -6.44 -3.56 2.85
N ALA A 162 -7.54 -3.03 3.37
CA ALA A 162 -7.59 -1.66 3.90
C ALA A 162 -6.56 -1.44 5.02
N ASN A 163 -6.42 -2.40 5.95
CA ASN A 163 -5.42 -2.33 7.01
C ASN A 163 -3.99 -2.34 6.46
N LYS A 164 -3.71 -3.16 5.44
CA LYS A 164 -2.39 -3.15 4.77
C LYS A 164 -2.14 -1.83 4.02
N ILE A 165 -3.14 -1.28 3.34
CA ILE A 165 -3.06 0.03 2.69
C ILE A 165 -2.75 1.13 3.72
N ASN A 166 -3.44 1.13 4.86
CA ASN A 166 -3.20 2.09 5.93
C ASN A 166 -1.80 1.95 6.54
N SER A 167 -1.30 0.73 6.68
CA SER A 167 0.08 0.47 7.11
C SER A 167 1.10 1.02 6.12
N ILE A 168 0.89 0.82 4.81
CA ILE A 168 1.75 1.41 3.76
C ILE A 168 1.64 2.94 3.77
N ALA A 169 0.44 3.50 3.94
CA ALA A 169 0.26 4.93 4.02
C ALA A 169 1.03 5.57 5.18
N SER A 170 1.25 4.82 6.27
CA SER A 170 2.04 5.25 7.43
C SER A 170 3.54 5.40 7.12
N THR A 171 4.08 4.77 6.06
CA THR A 171 5.49 4.94 5.68
C THR A 171 5.83 6.37 5.26
N ARG A 172 4.81 7.21 4.95
CA ARG A 172 4.96 8.66 4.73
C ARG A 172 5.70 9.38 5.86
N TYR A 173 5.51 8.94 7.11
CA TYR A 173 6.15 9.58 8.25
C TYR A 173 7.67 9.39 8.24
N LEU A 174 8.16 8.25 7.70
CA LEU A 174 9.59 8.03 7.50
C LEU A 174 10.15 8.97 6.43
N PHE A 175 9.43 9.17 5.32
CA PHE A 175 9.84 10.11 4.28
C PHE A 175 9.88 11.55 4.79
N TYR A 176 8.90 11.97 5.60
CA TYR A 176 8.93 13.30 6.22
C TYR A 176 10.11 13.48 7.18
N ALA A 177 10.46 12.45 7.96
CA ALA A 177 11.64 12.50 8.82
C ALA A 177 12.93 12.70 8.01
N VAL A 178 13.08 12.00 6.88
CA VAL A 178 14.23 12.16 5.97
C VAL A 178 14.30 13.59 5.41
N LEU A 179 13.16 14.14 4.96
CA LEU A 179 13.11 15.52 4.47
C LEU A 179 13.52 16.54 5.53
N VAL A 180 13.08 16.38 6.78
CA VAL A 180 13.47 17.26 7.89
C VAL A 180 14.98 17.20 8.13
N ILE A 181 15.56 16.00 8.15
CA ILE A 181 17.01 15.82 8.32
C ILE A 181 17.79 16.49 7.17
N GLN A 182 17.32 16.34 5.93
CA GLN A 182 17.94 16.97 4.76
C GLN A 182 17.90 18.50 4.84
N ILE A 183 16.77 19.08 5.25
CA ILE A 183 16.62 20.52 5.44
C ILE A 183 17.58 21.03 6.52
N ILE A 184 17.62 20.37 7.68
CA ILE A 184 18.54 20.74 8.77
C ILE A 184 19.99 20.67 8.30
N SER A 185 20.38 19.60 7.61
CA SER A 185 21.73 19.45 7.04
C SER A 185 22.07 20.57 6.06
N ALA A 186 21.12 20.98 5.22
CA ALA A 186 21.31 22.08 4.28
C ALA A 186 21.49 23.43 4.98
N VAL A 187 20.68 23.71 6.01
CA VAL A 187 20.77 24.95 6.81
C VAL A 187 22.11 25.01 7.54
N VAL A 188 22.49 23.96 8.28
CA VAL A 188 23.76 23.91 9.03
C VAL A 188 24.96 24.13 8.10
N LYS A 189 24.93 23.52 6.90
CA LYS A 189 26.01 23.68 5.92
C LYS A 189 26.04 25.07 5.29
N TYR A 190 24.89 25.74 5.18
CA TYR A 190 24.79 27.10 4.69
C TYR A 190 25.28 28.12 5.73
N GLU A 191 24.87 27.99 7.00
CA GLU A 191 25.34 28.85 8.09
C GLU A 191 26.85 28.71 8.31
N GLY A 192 27.38 27.47 8.30
CA GLY A 192 28.83 27.24 8.36
C GLY A 192 29.60 27.80 7.15
N TYR A 193 28.93 28.05 6.02
CA TYR A 193 29.53 28.77 4.90
C TYR A 193 29.60 30.27 5.16
N THR A 194 28.52 30.88 5.66
CA THR A 194 28.48 32.33 5.95
C THR A 194 29.48 32.75 7.02
N ASP A 195 29.71 31.90 8.04
CA ASP A 195 30.70 32.18 9.09
C ASP A 195 32.14 32.14 8.58
N ASN A 196 32.44 31.27 7.61
CA ASN A 196 33.77 31.19 6.99
C ASN A 196 34.06 32.36 6.02
N ASP A 197 33.02 32.92 5.38
CA ASP A 197 33.16 34.10 4.50
C ASP A 197 33.42 35.40 5.30
N GLN A 198 32.97 35.46 6.57
CA GLN A 198 33.07 36.66 7.41
C GLN A 198 34.33 36.78 8.28
N ASN A 199 35.20 35.76 8.38
CA ASN A 199 36.41 35.82 9.20
C ASN A 199 37.72 35.71 8.39
N PRO A 200 38.14 36.76 7.67
CA PRO A 200 39.41 36.80 6.94
C PRO A 200 40.65 36.97 7.85
N THR A 201 40.51 37.19 9.16
CA THR A 201 41.61 37.62 10.05
C THR A 201 42.07 36.57 11.09
N SER A 202 41.54 35.34 11.09
CA SER A 202 42.02 34.28 12.01
C SER A 202 43.24 33.48 11.52
N LYS A 203 43.83 33.86 10.38
CA LYS A 203 45.02 33.19 9.80
C LYS A 203 46.20 34.15 9.54
N LEU A 204 46.36 35.18 10.37
CA LEU A 204 47.55 36.03 10.42
C LEU A 204 48.27 35.84 11.75
#